data_AF-A0A0J1FNP0-F1
#
_entry.id   AF-A0A0J1FNP0-F1
#
_cell.length_a   1.000
_cell.length_b   1.000
_cell.length_c   1.000
_cell.angle_alpha   90.00
_cell.angle_beta   90.00
_cell.angle_gamma   90.00
#
_symmetry.space_group_name_H-M   'P 1'
#
loop_
_entity.id
_entity.type
_entity.pdbx_description
1 polymer ?
#
loop_
_entity_poly.entity_id
_entity_poly.type
_entity_poly.pdbx_seq_one_letter_code
_entity_poly.pdbx_strand_id
1 'polypeptide(L)'
;MGEMIERNGLRVAAVLRKFVDEEALPGTGVDSVAFWNGFSQLVHDLAPKNCALLAERDRLQTELDQWHRKNPGPVRDLKAYRAFLEGIGYIVPASSAVQA
;
A
#
# COMPACT_ATOMS: atom_id res chain seq x y z
N MET A 1 18.28 21.25 1.13
CA MET A 1 17.63 20.23 0.27
C MET A 1 18.71 19.29 -0.22
N GLY A 2 18.53 17.97 -0.04
CA GLY A 2 19.48 16.99 -0.53
C GLY A 2 19.51 16.93 -2.06
N GLU A 3 20.65 16.59 -2.63
CA GLU A 3 20.80 16.35 -4.07
C GLU A 3 19.97 15.13 -4.49
N MET A 4 19.24 15.26 -5.61
CA MET A 4 18.42 14.19 -6.19
C MET A 4 18.97 13.86 -7.57
N ILE A 5 19.28 12.58 -7.79
CA ILE A 5 19.86 12.06 -9.03
C ILE A 5 18.80 11.25 -9.78
N GLU A 6 18.80 11.33 -11.10
CA GLU A 6 17.95 10.51 -11.95
C GLU A 6 18.55 9.12 -12.12
N ARG A 7 17.74 8.08 -11.93
CA ARG A 7 18.13 6.69 -12.10
C ARG A 7 16.95 5.91 -12.63
N ASN A 8 17.04 5.51 -13.89
CA ASN A 8 16.07 4.61 -14.53
C ASN A 8 14.63 5.13 -14.45
N GLY A 9 14.43 6.44 -14.64
CA GLY A 9 13.11 7.08 -14.53
C GLY A 9 12.68 7.44 -13.11
N LEU A 10 13.48 7.15 -12.08
CA LEU A 10 13.25 7.59 -10.71
C LEU A 10 14.14 8.79 -10.37
N ARG A 11 13.67 9.66 -9.46
CA ARG A 11 14.52 10.63 -8.77
C ARG A 11 14.83 10.13 -7.37
N VAL A 12 16.09 9.78 -7.14
CA VAL A 12 16.57 9.19 -5.88
C VAL A 12 17.51 10.16 -5.19
N ALA A 13 17.42 10.27 -3.86
CA ALA A 13 18.37 11.06 -3.09
C ALA A 13 19.80 10.52 -3.27
N ALA A 14 20.76 11.40 -3.57
CA ALA A 14 22.15 11.02 -3.82
C ALA A 14 22.76 10.23 -2.66
N VAL A 15 22.45 10.63 -1.41
CA VAL A 15 22.88 9.93 -0.20
C VAL A 15 22.35 8.49 -0.12
N LEU A 16 21.08 8.28 -0.49
CA LEU A 16 20.48 6.95 -0.47
C LEU A 16 21.08 6.07 -1.58
N ARG A 17 21.26 6.64 -2.78
CA ARG A 17 21.87 5.92 -3.89
C ARG A 17 23.30 5.48 -3.56
N LYS A 18 24.09 6.38 -2.96
CA LYS A 18 25.45 6.09 -2.50
C LYS A 18 25.46 4.97 -1.45
N PHE A 19 24.62 5.09 -0.42
CA PHE A 19 24.49 4.07 0.62
C PHE A 19 24.16 2.69 0.04
N VAL A 20 23.18 2.62 -0.87
CA VAL A 20 22.79 1.34 -1.47
C VAL A 20 23.94 0.75 -2.29
N ASP A 21 24.59 1.55 -3.14
CA ASP A 21 25.65 1.08 -4.03
C ASP A 21 26.94 0.69 -3.27
N GLU A 22 27.32 1.44 -2.23
CA GLU A 22 28.61 1.30 -1.56
C GLU A 22 28.55 0.51 -0.25
N GLU A 23 27.39 0.41 0.40
CA GLU A 23 27.25 -0.21 1.72
C GLU A 23 26.26 -1.38 1.73
N ALA A 24 25.09 -1.26 1.11
CA ALA A 24 24.03 -2.27 1.21
C ALA A 24 24.16 -3.42 0.20
N LEU A 25 24.56 -3.14 -1.04
CA LEU A 25 24.68 -4.13 -2.11
C LEU A 25 25.94 -5.00 -2.04
N PRO A 26 27.13 -4.50 -1.65
CA PRO A 26 28.33 -5.31 -1.60
C PRO A 26 28.17 -6.57 -0.73
N GLY A 27 28.57 -7.73 -1.25
CA GLY A 27 28.46 -9.02 -0.56
C GLY A 27 27.11 -9.74 -0.75
N THR A 28 26.11 -9.11 -1.35
CA THR A 28 24.81 -9.75 -1.62
C THR A 28 24.76 -10.57 -2.92
N GLY A 29 25.73 -10.35 -3.82
CA GLY A 29 25.73 -10.93 -5.17
C GLY A 29 24.78 -10.24 -6.16
N VAL A 30 24.10 -9.17 -5.75
CA VAL A 30 23.20 -8.39 -6.61
C VAL A 30 23.97 -7.25 -7.28
N ASP A 31 23.88 -7.16 -8.61
CA ASP A 31 24.43 -6.05 -9.39
C ASP A 31 23.63 -4.75 -9.17
N SER A 32 24.32 -3.62 -9.03
CA SER A 32 23.69 -2.31 -8.78
C SER A 32 22.80 -1.86 -9.94
N VAL A 33 23.23 -2.06 -11.20
CA VAL A 33 22.42 -1.66 -12.36
C VAL A 33 21.15 -2.51 -12.44
N ALA A 34 21.27 -3.82 -12.25
CA ALA A 34 20.14 -4.74 -12.19
C ALA A 34 19.18 -4.38 -11.05
N PHE A 35 19.69 -4.08 -9.85
CA PHE A 35 18.90 -3.65 -8.71
C PHE A 35 18.08 -2.40 -9.03
N TRP A 36 18.71 -1.32 -9.49
CA TRP A 36 18.01 -0.07 -9.75
C TRP A 36 17.02 -0.18 -10.92
N ASN A 37 17.32 -1.00 -11.92
CA ASN A 37 16.39 -1.27 -13.02
C ASN A 37 15.15 -2.02 -12.51
N GLY A 38 15.35 -3.11 -11.76
CA GLY A 38 14.27 -3.90 -11.19
C GLY A 38 13.44 -3.11 -10.18
N PHE A 39 14.08 -2.32 -9.31
CA PHE A 39 13.39 -1.46 -8.36
C PHE A 39 12.52 -0.42 -9.06
N SER A 40 13.04 0.25 -10.11
CA SER A 40 12.24 1.20 -10.89
C SER A 40 11.03 0.54 -11.52
N GLN A 41 11.18 -0.64 -12.13
CA GLN A 41 10.06 -1.38 -12.70
C GLN A 41 8.99 -1.71 -11.65
N LEU A 42 9.41 -2.22 -10.48
CA LEU A 42 8.50 -2.51 -9.38
C LEU A 42 7.75 -1.27 -8.89
N VAL A 43 8.43 -0.12 -8.77
CA VAL A 43 7.77 1.13 -8.38
C VAL A 43 6.72 1.53 -9.40
N HIS A 44 7.02 1.49 -10.69
CA HIS A 44 6.05 1.85 -11.74
C HIS A 44 4.84 0.91 -11.76
N ASP A 45 5.05 -0.39 -11.52
CA ASP A 45 3.98 -1.39 -11.56
C ASP A 45 3.12 -1.42 -10.29
N LEU A 46 3.72 -1.18 -9.13
CA LEU A 46 3.09 -1.37 -7.82
C LEU A 46 2.66 -0.06 -7.15
N ALA A 47 3.29 1.07 -7.44
CA ALA A 47 2.87 2.35 -6.84
C ALA A 47 1.41 2.71 -7.19
N PRO A 48 0.93 2.56 -8.44
CA PRO A 48 -0.48 2.82 -8.74
C PRO A 48 -1.43 1.90 -7.97
N LYS A 49 -1.06 0.62 -7.80
CA LYS A 49 -1.85 -0.35 -7.02
C LYS A 49 -1.87 0.04 -5.53
N ASN A 50 -0.74 0.44 -4.96
CA ASN A 50 -0.67 0.90 -3.59
C ASN A 50 -1.52 2.15 -3.36
N CYS A 51 -1.46 3.13 -4.27
CA CYS A 51 -2.34 4.30 -4.23
C CYS A 51 -3.83 3.91 -4.30
N ALA A 52 -4.19 2.94 -5.13
CA ALA A 52 -5.56 2.43 -5.21
C ALA A 52 -6.01 1.74 -3.91
N LEU A 53 -5.12 1.00 -3.23
CA LEU A 53 -5.41 0.39 -1.93
C LEU A 53 -5.63 1.44 -0.83
N LEU A 54 -4.87 2.53 -0.85
CA LEU A 54 -5.10 3.67 0.06
C LEU A 54 -6.45 4.34 -0.23
N ALA A 55 -6.76 4.58 -1.50
CA ALA A 55 -8.06 5.13 -1.88
C ALA A 55 -9.24 4.22 -1.47
N GLU A 56 -9.05 2.90 -1.55
CA GLU A 56 -10.05 1.94 -1.09
C GLU A 56 -10.27 2.00 0.42
N ARG A 57 -9.19 2.18 1.20
CA ARG A 57 -9.30 2.43 2.64
C ARG A 57 -10.08 3.70 2.93
N ASP A 58 -9.83 4.78 2.20
CA ASP A 58 -10.54 6.05 2.37
C ASP A 58 -12.02 5.94 1.99
N ARG A 59 -12.33 5.17 0.93
CA ARG A 59 -13.71 4.85 0.54
C ARG A 59 -14.44 4.11 1.66
N LEU A 60 -13.85 3.05 2.20
CA LEU A 60 -14.43 2.27 3.29
C LEU A 60 -14.68 3.13 4.54
N GLN A 61 -13.72 3.98 4.92
CA GLN A 61 -13.88 4.90 6.04
C GLN A 61 -15.01 5.91 5.80
N THR A 62 -15.11 6.43 4.57
CA THR A 62 -16.18 7.36 4.19
C THR A 62 -17.56 6.73 4.30
N GLU A 63 -17.72 5.48 3.85
CA GLU A 63 -18.96 4.72 3.98
C GLU A 63 -19.33 4.50 5.46
N LEU A 64 -18.36 4.10 6.29
CA LEU A 64 -18.55 3.92 7.75
C LEU A 64 -19.02 5.23 8.41
N ASP A 65 -18.33 6.33 8.12
CA ASP A 65 -18.68 7.65 8.64
C ASP A 65 -20.10 8.06 8.23
N GLN A 66 -20.47 7.85 6.97
CA GLN A 66 -21.82 8.15 6.48
C GLN A 66 -22.87 7.31 7.18
N TRP A 67 -22.60 6.01 7.40
CA TRP A 67 -23.50 5.13 8.12
C TRP A 67 -23.73 5.63 9.55
N HIS A 68 -22.66 5.98 10.28
CA HIS A 68 -22.77 6.47 11.66
C HIS A 68 -23.42 7.87 11.76
N ARG A 69 -23.19 8.76 10.79
CA ARG A 69 -23.90 10.05 10.73
C ARG A 69 -25.41 9.86 10.56
N LYS A 70 -25.84 8.86 9.77
CA LYS A 70 -27.27 8.52 9.57
C LYS A 70 -27.86 7.73 10.74
N ASN A 71 -27.03 7.06 11.53
CA ASN A 71 -27.42 6.21 12.66
C ASN A 71 -26.70 6.67 13.95
N PRO A 72 -27.10 7.82 14.54
CA PRO A 72 -26.39 8.40 15.68
C PRO A 72 -26.55 7.56 16.95
N GLY A 73 -25.47 7.52 17.73
CA GLY A 73 -25.39 6.75 18.97
C GLY A 73 -24.97 5.29 18.75
N PRO A 74 -25.15 4.42 19.77
CA PRO A 74 -24.73 3.02 19.67
C PRO A 74 -25.45 2.28 18.56
N VAL A 75 -24.76 1.34 17.90
CA VAL A 75 -25.36 0.43 16.92
C VAL A 75 -26.38 -0.47 17.63
N ARG A 76 -27.68 -0.21 17.40
CA ARG A 76 -28.78 -0.98 18.00
C ARG A 76 -29.10 -2.25 17.23
N ASP A 77 -28.94 -2.22 15.91
CA ASP A 77 -29.15 -3.38 15.03
C ASP A 77 -27.82 -3.87 14.46
N LEU A 78 -27.24 -4.85 15.13
CA LEU A 78 -25.99 -5.49 14.71
C LEU A 78 -26.15 -6.31 13.43
N LYS A 79 -27.34 -6.83 13.13
CA LYS A 79 -27.59 -7.62 11.92
C LYS A 79 -27.58 -6.72 10.70
N ALA A 80 -28.25 -5.57 10.78
CA ALA A 80 -28.22 -4.56 9.72
C ALA A 80 -26.82 -3.97 9.54
N TYR A 81 -26.10 -3.71 10.64
CA TYR A 81 -24.73 -3.20 10.56
C TYR A 81 -23.78 -4.20 9.90
N ARG A 82 -23.85 -5.49 10.27
CA ARG A 82 -23.06 -6.55 9.62
C ARG A 82 -23.37 -6.67 8.13
N ALA A 83 -24.64 -6.65 7.74
CA ALA A 83 -25.05 -6.68 6.34
C ALA A 83 -24.50 -5.47 5.55
N PHE A 84 -24.47 -4.28 6.17
CA PHE A 84 -23.84 -3.11 5.58
C PHE A 84 -22.32 -3.30 5.39
N LEU A 85 -21.61 -3.78 6.42
CA LEU A 85 -20.16 -4.02 6.33
C LEU A 85 -19.81 -5.07 5.27
N GLU A 86 -20.61 -6.12 5.12
CA GLU A 86 -20.48 -7.09 4.03
C GLU A 86 -20.78 -6.44 2.67
N GLY A 87 -21.83 -5.61 2.60
CA GLY A 87 -22.24 -4.92 1.38
C GLY A 87 -21.21 -3.93 0.83
N ILE A 88 -20.45 -3.25 1.69
CA ILE A 88 -19.35 -2.37 1.26
C ILE A 88 -18.02 -3.12 1.03
N GLY A 89 -17.99 -4.43 1.26
CA GLY A 89 -16.79 -5.26 1.11
C GLY A 89 -15.79 -5.15 2.27
N TYR A 90 -16.18 -4.56 3.41
CA TYR A 90 -15.34 -4.48 4.61
C TYR A 90 -15.21 -5.84 5.29
N ILE A 91 -16.32 -6.59 5.37
CA ILE A 91 -16.30 -8.00 5.78
C ILE A 91 -16.43 -8.84 4.52
N VAL A 92 -15.45 -9.71 4.30
CA VAL A 92 -15.47 -10.71 3.23
C VAL A 92 -15.70 -12.11 3.80
N PRO A 93 -16.19 -13.07 3.00
CA PRO A 93 -16.30 -14.46 3.44
C PRO A 93 -14.97 -14.99 3.97
N ALA A 94 -15.04 -15.76 5.06
CA ALA A 94 -13.85 -16.41 5.60
C ALA A 94 -13.23 -17.36 4.55
N SER A 95 -11.91 -17.39 4.48
CA SER A 95 -11.21 -18.36 3.65
C SER A 95 -11.41 -19.77 4.22
N SER A 96 -11.47 -20.78 3.35
CA SER A 96 -11.72 -22.18 3.75
C SER A 96 -10.55 -22.82 4.50
N ALA A 97 -9.33 -22.29 4.33
CA ALA A 97 -8.14 -22.68 5.06
C ALA A 97 -7.03 -21.63 4.88
N VAL A 98 -6.13 -21.56 5.85
CA VAL A 98 -4.82 -20.88 5.73
C VAL A 98 -3.78 -21.92 6.15
N GLN A 99 -2.78 -22.16 5.30
CA GLN A 99 -1.62 -22.99 5.65
C GLN A 99 -0.51 -22.07 6.19
N ALA A 100 0.14 -22.49 7.26
CA ALA A 100 1.27 -21.80 7.87
C ALA A 100 2.57 -22.12 7.13
#